data_AF-A0A838RRF1-F1
#
_entry.id   AF-A0A838RRF1-F1
#
_cell.length_a   1.000
_cell.length_b   1.000
_cell.length_c   1.000
_cell.angle_alpha   90.00
_cell.angle_beta   90.00
_cell.angle_gamma   90.00
#
_symmetry.space_group_name_H-M   'P 1'
#
loop_
_entity.id
_entity.type
_entity.pdbx_description
1 polymer ?
#
loop_
_entity_poly.entity_id
_entity_poly.type
_entity_poly.pdbx_seq_one_letter_code
_entity_poly.pdbx_strand_id
1 'polypeptide(L)'
;MKSLQHTIYNLYNNSKLVHDIRKTKHISVFDIDGTLTGGSKDALYEVRKRAERNGSVVFSTARTPELTWSSSVYEASRNNGFNRPVPHVSKNELGKRYFKPLELIEEFDGLLDPDAVISLGTGMWIRTDEGYTEDKSFQALLSKIPQWRESTLELLQYIDQGDVIKYLAKVENKMMYETRDIDVLTLPFRIQLDLPSLELKLEIVERIFAVADSFHILADIARNVDMVDESNPKNGRYTLYLMPYAAPKEVSLNHLLKNISLVSEIPLSDISLLLAGDTLTDFKAGCIGGVDTQGTFILAGGSRLAALFDGSYPMYFAGVSLEWLWESLRETEKPGYYLFHENDKPPRIVVVGDIAYPNTIGPETILEYMKEHSFGDFE
;
A
#
# COMPACT_ATOMS: atom_id res chain seq x y z
N MET A 1 1.29 -28.13 -5.71
CA MET A 1 0.87 -27.32 -6.88
C MET A 1 -0.63 -27.42 -7.16
N LYS A 2 -1.20 -28.61 -7.42
CA LYS A 2 -2.66 -28.76 -7.68
C LYS A 2 -3.57 -28.23 -6.55
N SER A 3 -3.18 -28.41 -5.28
CA SER A 3 -3.94 -27.89 -4.13
C SER A 3 -3.94 -26.36 -4.08
N LEU A 4 -2.78 -25.71 -4.27
CA LEU A 4 -2.64 -24.26 -4.23
C LEU A 4 -3.40 -23.59 -5.40
N GLN A 5 -3.32 -24.14 -6.61
CA GLN A 5 -4.09 -23.66 -7.75
C GLN A 5 -5.60 -23.75 -7.50
N HIS A 6 -6.07 -24.84 -6.89
CA HIS A 6 -7.47 -24.98 -6.52
C HIS A 6 -7.89 -23.96 -5.44
N THR A 7 -7.05 -23.70 -4.44
CA THR A 7 -7.30 -22.68 -3.41
C THR A 7 -7.37 -21.26 -4.01
N ILE A 8 -6.43 -20.89 -4.88
CA ILE A 8 -6.44 -19.59 -5.58
C ILE A 8 -7.71 -19.46 -6.41
N TYR A 9 -8.01 -20.49 -7.22
CA TYR A 9 -9.18 -20.48 -8.09
C TYR A 9 -10.46 -20.30 -7.28
N ASN A 10 -10.65 -21.05 -6.20
CA ASN A 10 -11.86 -20.94 -5.37
C ASN A 10 -11.98 -19.58 -4.68
N LEU A 11 -10.88 -19.03 -4.14
CA LEU A 11 -10.90 -17.73 -3.47
C LEU A 11 -11.31 -16.62 -4.44
N TYR A 12 -10.62 -16.51 -5.58
CA TYR A 12 -10.85 -15.43 -6.53
C TYR A 12 -12.15 -15.63 -7.31
N ASN A 13 -12.52 -16.86 -7.69
CA ASN A 13 -13.72 -17.08 -8.52
C ASN A 13 -15.02 -16.71 -7.80
N ASN A 14 -15.04 -16.81 -6.47
CA ASN A 14 -16.18 -16.47 -5.61
C ASN A 14 -16.05 -15.08 -4.98
N SER A 15 -15.12 -14.26 -5.47
CA SER A 15 -14.90 -12.90 -4.95
C SER A 15 -15.70 -11.86 -5.73
N LYS A 16 -16.16 -10.82 -5.01
CA LYS A 16 -16.78 -9.65 -5.64
C LYS A 16 -15.84 -9.00 -6.68
N LEU A 17 -14.54 -8.98 -6.37
CA LEU A 17 -13.47 -8.50 -7.23
C LEU A 17 -13.49 -9.12 -8.64
N VAL A 18 -13.48 -10.46 -8.76
CA VAL A 18 -13.51 -11.10 -10.08
C VAL A 18 -14.87 -10.95 -10.77
N HIS A 19 -15.97 -10.97 -10.00
CA HIS A 19 -17.31 -10.76 -10.56
C HIS A 19 -17.47 -9.39 -11.22
N ASP A 20 -16.97 -8.33 -10.59
CA ASP A 20 -17.05 -6.98 -11.13
C ASP A 20 -16.06 -6.77 -12.28
N ILE A 21 -14.88 -7.39 -12.22
CA ILE A 21 -13.90 -7.36 -13.31
C ILE A 21 -14.42 -8.00 -14.59
N ARG A 22 -15.14 -9.12 -14.50
CA ARG A 22 -15.76 -9.75 -15.68
C ARG A 22 -16.77 -8.84 -16.39
N LYS A 23 -17.35 -7.87 -15.68
CA LYS A 23 -18.34 -6.92 -16.24
C LYS A 23 -17.69 -5.65 -16.76
N THR A 24 -16.73 -5.12 -16.03
CA THR A 24 -16.23 -3.75 -16.22
C THR A 24 -14.81 -3.69 -16.77
N LYS A 25 -14.02 -4.75 -16.54
CA LYS A 25 -12.58 -4.81 -16.79
C LYS A 25 -11.80 -3.67 -16.12
N HIS A 26 -12.32 -3.07 -15.06
CA HIS A 26 -11.70 -1.92 -14.41
C HIS A 26 -11.45 -2.14 -12.91
N ILE A 27 -10.25 -1.78 -12.45
CA ILE A 27 -9.88 -1.77 -11.04
C ILE A 27 -9.40 -0.37 -10.65
N SER A 28 -9.95 0.13 -9.55
CA SER A 28 -9.44 1.29 -8.85
C SER A 28 -8.67 0.85 -7.60
N VAL A 29 -7.40 1.24 -7.50
CA VAL A 29 -6.51 0.93 -6.36
C VAL A 29 -6.13 2.22 -5.67
N PHE A 30 -6.47 2.37 -4.40
CA PHE A 30 -6.21 3.60 -3.65
C PHE A 30 -5.37 3.33 -2.40
N ASP A 31 -4.37 4.16 -2.16
CA ASP A 31 -3.91 4.37 -0.79
C ASP A 31 -4.95 5.15 0.03
N ILE A 32 -4.90 5.04 1.36
CA ILE A 32 -5.87 5.67 2.26
C ILE A 32 -5.30 6.93 2.91
N ASP A 33 -4.09 6.84 3.48
CA ASP A 33 -3.56 7.83 4.42
C ASP A 33 -2.92 8.97 3.63
N GLY A 34 -3.43 10.21 3.77
CA GLY A 34 -2.96 11.33 2.95
C GLY A 34 -3.52 11.35 1.52
N THR A 35 -3.86 10.18 0.97
CA THR A 35 -4.52 10.04 -0.34
C THR A 35 -6.03 10.24 -0.27
N LEU A 36 -6.79 9.27 0.26
CA LEU A 36 -8.25 9.42 0.38
C LEU A 36 -8.65 10.31 1.56
N THR A 37 -7.86 10.30 2.63
CA THR A 37 -8.14 11.06 3.86
C THR A 37 -7.57 12.47 3.89
N GLY A 38 -6.82 12.88 2.85
CA GLY A 38 -6.10 14.16 2.83
C GLY A 38 -6.97 15.40 2.60
N GLY A 39 -8.25 15.25 2.22
CA GLY A 39 -9.11 16.35 1.78
C GLY A 39 -10.57 16.21 2.20
N SER A 40 -11.48 16.75 1.38
CA SER A 40 -12.92 16.74 1.67
C SER A 40 -13.53 15.33 1.75
N LYS A 41 -14.37 15.10 2.77
CA LYS A 41 -15.14 13.86 2.93
C LYS A 41 -16.17 13.65 1.83
N ASP A 42 -16.79 14.73 1.36
CA ASP A 42 -17.75 14.66 0.24
C ASP A 42 -17.04 14.18 -1.04
N ALA A 43 -15.80 14.64 -1.25
CA ALA A 43 -14.99 14.19 -2.37
C ALA A 43 -14.61 12.72 -2.24
N LEU A 44 -14.20 12.27 -1.05
CA LEU A 44 -13.93 10.85 -0.76
C LEU A 44 -15.15 9.98 -1.07
N TYR A 45 -16.34 10.37 -0.60
CA TYR A 45 -17.57 9.60 -0.83
C TYR A 45 -17.89 9.48 -2.33
N GLU A 46 -17.79 10.59 -3.07
CA GLU A 46 -18.05 10.57 -4.50
C GLU A 46 -16.98 9.80 -5.29
N VAL A 47 -15.70 9.87 -4.90
CA VAL A 47 -14.63 9.02 -5.47
C VAL A 47 -14.96 7.55 -5.25
N ARG A 48 -15.30 7.15 -4.01
CA ARG A 48 -15.62 5.77 -3.67
C ARG A 48 -16.79 5.25 -4.50
N LYS A 49 -17.88 6.02 -4.53
CA LYS A 49 -19.09 5.71 -5.29
C LYS A 49 -18.85 5.62 -6.80
N ARG A 50 -18.05 6.53 -7.38
CA ARG A 50 -17.67 6.46 -8.80
C ARG A 50 -16.82 5.23 -9.08
N ALA A 51 -15.84 4.94 -8.23
CA ALA A 51 -14.99 3.76 -8.38
C ALA A 51 -15.81 2.46 -8.35
N GLU A 52 -16.70 2.29 -7.36
CA GLU A 52 -17.58 1.12 -7.22
C GLU A 52 -18.55 0.93 -8.39
N ARG A 53 -18.99 2.03 -9.02
CA ARG A 53 -19.85 1.97 -10.22
C ARG A 53 -19.10 1.52 -11.46
N ASN A 54 -17.82 1.86 -11.57
CA ASN A 54 -17.01 1.55 -12.75
C ASN A 54 -16.26 0.24 -12.63
N GLY A 55 -16.16 -0.36 -11.45
CA GLY A 55 -15.47 -1.63 -11.28
C GLY A 55 -15.15 -1.93 -9.83
N SER A 56 -14.09 -2.69 -9.63
CA SER A 56 -13.69 -3.08 -8.28
C SER A 56 -12.83 -2.03 -7.60
N VAL A 57 -12.96 -1.92 -6.29
CA VAL A 57 -12.14 -1.03 -5.47
C VAL A 57 -11.23 -1.83 -4.56
N VAL A 58 -9.94 -1.55 -4.63
CA VAL A 58 -8.91 -2.18 -3.81
C VAL A 58 -8.22 -1.11 -2.98
N PHE A 59 -8.00 -1.37 -1.70
CA PHE A 59 -7.13 -0.52 -0.89
C PHE A 59 -5.73 -1.11 -0.80
N SER A 60 -4.72 -0.31 -1.12
CA SER A 60 -3.31 -0.66 -0.93
C SER A 60 -2.72 0.30 0.10
N THR A 61 -2.59 -0.14 1.35
CA THR A 61 -2.44 0.76 2.51
C THR A 61 -1.43 0.25 3.54
N ALA A 62 -0.83 1.17 4.30
CA ALA A 62 -0.05 0.84 5.49
C ALA A 62 -0.91 0.49 6.72
N ARG A 63 -2.23 0.74 6.66
CA ARG A 63 -3.18 0.31 7.68
C ARG A 63 -3.33 -1.20 7.68
N THR A 64 -3.59 -1.77 8.85
CA THR A 64 -3.92 -3.19 8.97
C THR A 64 -5.32 -3.47 8.40
N PRO A 65 -5.61 -4.68 7.93
CA PRO A 65 -6.89 -5.01 7.30
C PRO A 65 -8.09 -4.73 8.23
N GLU A 66 -7.95 -4.98 9.53
CA GLU A 66 -9.00 -4.69 10.51
C GLU A 66 -9.37 -3.21 10.64
N LEU A 67 -8.55 -2.29 10.13
CA LEU A 67 -8.84 -0.84 10.05
C LEU A 67 -9.60 -0.44 8.77
N THR A 68 -10.04 -1.41 7.97
CA THR A 68 -10.77 -1.17 6.72
C THR A 68 -12.09 -1.91 6.67
N TRP A 69 -12.52 -2.56 7.75
CA TRP A 69 -13.69 -3.43 7.77
C TRP A 69 -14.75 -2.92 8.74
N SER A 70 -16.00 -2.91 8.30
CA SER A 70 -17.13 -2.72 9.22
C SER A 70 -17.22 -3.88 10.23
N SER A 71 -17.87 -3.67 11.37
CA SER A 71 -17.95 -4.71 12.41
C SER A 71 -18.56 -6.01 11.91
N SER A 72 -19.58 -5.95 11.05
CA SER A 72 -20.22 -7.15 10.49
C SER A 72 -19.27 -7.95 9.60
N VAL A 73 -18.50 -7.24 8.76
CA VAL A 73 -17.52 -7.86 7.87
C VAL A 73 -16.32 -8.39 8.64
N TYR A 74 -15.88 -7.69 9.69
CA TYR A 74 -14.84 -8.18 10.59
C TYR A 74 -15.24 -9.51 11.24
N GLU A 75 -16.44 -9.60 11.82
CA GLU A 75 -16.93 -10.84 12.44
C GLU A 75 -17.11 -11.98 11.42
N ALA A 76 -17.61 -11.67 10.22
CA ALA A 76 -17.68 -12.66 9.13
C ALA A 76 -16.28 -13.18 8.75
N SER A 77 -15.30 -12.29 8.63
CA SER A 77 -13.91 -12.64 8.33
C SER A 77 -13.27 -13.47 9.45
N ARG A 78 -13.60 -13.20 10.72
CA ARG A 78 -13.17 -14.02 11.88
C ARG A 78 -13.68 -15.45 11.76
N ASN A 79 -14.93 -15.64 11.35
CA ASN A 79 -15.50 -16.97 11.11
C ASN A 79 -14.81 -17.73 9.96
N ASN A 80 -14.15 -17.00 9.05
CA ASN A 80 -13.34 -17.56 7.96
C ASN A 80 -11.84 -17.67 8.29
N GLY A 81 -11.47 -17.54 9.56
CA GLY A 81 -10.11 -17.79 10.02
C GLY A 81 -9.21 -16.54 10.11
N PHE A 82 -9.75 -15.34 9.92
CA PHE A 82 -9.03 -14.13 10.33
C PHE A 82 -8.80 -14.16 11.85
N ASN A 83 -7.58 -13.88 12.31
CA ASN A 83 -7.20 -14.11 13.70
C ASN A 83 -6.62 -12.90 14.43
N ARG A 84 -6.39 -11.77 13.74
CA ARG A 84 -5.92 -10.54 14.39
C ARG A 84 -6.99 -10.01 15.35
N PRO A 85 -6.60 -9.30 16.41
CA PRO A 85 -7.54 -8.71 17.35
C PRO A 85 -8.12 -7.40 16.82
N VAL A 86 -9.23 -6.94 17.43
CA VAL A 86 -9.91 -5.69 17.03
C VAL A 86 -9.04 -4.46 17.32
N PRO A 87 -9.07 -3.41 16.48
CA PRO A 87 -8.23 -2.25 16.68
C PRO A 87 -8.77 -1.31 17.79
N HIS A 88 -7.88 -0.67 18.54
CA HIS A 88 -8.22 0.34 19.55
C HIS A 88 -8.19 1.77 18.98
N VAL A 89 -9.26 2.12 18.27
CA VAL A 89 -9.33 3.35 17.45
C VAL A 89 -9.86 4.60 18.17
N SER A 90 -10.53 4.47 19.32
CA SER A 90 -11.03 5.61 20.09
C SER A 90 -10.26 5.78 21.41
N LYS A 91 -10.32 6.96 22.04
CA LYS A 91 -9.67 7.24 23.36
C LYS A 91 -10.70 7.59 24.41
N ASN A 92 -10.54 7.06 25.61
CA ASN A 92 -11.34 7.45 26.77
C ASN A 92 -10.80 8.73 27.43
N GLU A 93 -11.46 9.20 28.49
CA GLU A 93 -11.06 10.41 29.25
C GLU A 93 -9.64 10.33 29.84
N LEU A 94 -9.12 9.12 30.08
CA LEU A 94 -7.77 8.88 30.56
C LEU A 94 -6.73 8.80 29.43
N GLY A 95 -7.14 9.06 28.18
CA GLY A 95 -6.29 8.96 26.99
C GLY A 95 -5.96 7.52 26.56
N LYS A 96 -6.52 6.51 27.23
CA LYS A 96 -6.32 5.09 26.89
C LYS A 96 -7.22 4.70 25.73
N ARG A 97 -6.67 3.92 24.80
CA ARG A 97 -7.38 3.52 23.60
C ARG A 97 -8.39 2.41 23.88
N TYR A 98 -9.46 2.33 23.11
CA TYR A 98 -10.45 1.25 23.18
C TYR A 98 -11.07 1.00 21.81
N PHE A 99 -11.67 -0.19 21.65
CA PHE A 99 -12.38 -0.55 20.43
C PHE A 99 -13.67 0.27 20.29
N LYS A 100 -13.85 0.88 19.12
CA LYS A 100 -15.11 1.46 18.69
C LYS A 100 -15.35 0.97 17.25
N PRO A 101 -16.56 0.50 16.92
CA PRO A 101 -16.92 0.15 15.54
C PRO A 101 -16.52 1.24 14.55
N LEU A 102 -15.85 0.89 13.47
CA LEU A 102 -15.31 1.87 12.51
C LEU A 102 -16.42 2.62 11.80
N GLU A 103 -17.52 1.94 11.49
CA GLU A 103 -18.72 2.53 10.89
C GLU A 103 -19.42 3.58 11.78
N LEU A 104 -19.01 3.72 13.05
CA LEU A 104 -19.48 4.75 13.98
C LEU A 104 -18.46 5.90 14.17
N ILE A 105 -17.40 5.92 13.35
CA ILE A 105 -16.32 6.90 13.40
C ILE A 105 -16.30 7.62 12.06
N GLU A 106 -16.50 8.93 12.11
CA GLU A 106 -16.69 9.77 10.92
C GLU A 106 -15.45 9.78 10.01
N GLU A 107 -14.27 9.52 10.55
CA GLU A 107 -13.00 9.44 9.83
C GLU A 107 -12.85 8.16 8.99
N PHE A 108 -13.70 7.15 9.20
CA PHE A 108 -13.72 5.91 8.42
C PHE A 108 -14.87 5.86 7.41
N ASP A 109 -15.73 6.87 7.37
CA ASP A 109 -16.83 6.92 6.41
C ASP A 109 -16.29 6.89 4.97
N GLY A 110 -16.86 6.03 4.12
CA GLY A 110 -16.39 5.74 2.76
C GLY A 110 -15.04 5.01 2.63
N LEU A 111 -14.41 4.61 3.74
CA LEU A 111 -13.13 3.87 3.78
C LEU A 111 -13.26 2.41 4.22
N LEU A 112 -14.50 1.89 4.25
CA LEU A 112 -14.76 0.53 4.70
C LEU A 112 -15.11 -0.38 3.54
N ASP A 113 -14.78 -1.65 3.74
CA ASP A 113 -15.19 -2.80 2.95
C ASP A 113 -14.85 -2.71 1.43
N PRO A 114 -13.58 -2.47 1.02
CA PRO A 114 -13.15 -2.61 -0.37
C PRO A 114 -13.28 -4.06 -0.90
N ASP A 115 -13.19 -4.29 -2.20
CA ASP A 115 -13.24 -5.66 -2.76
C ASP A 115 -11.98 -6.47 -2.44
N ALA A 116 -10.86 -5.80 -2.19
CA ALA A 116 -9.65 -6.38 -1.64
C ALA A 116 -8.84 -5.37 -0.83
N VAL A 117 -8.01 -5.87 0.08
CA VAL A 117 -7.04 -5.10 0.86
C VAL A 117 -5.65 -5.67 0.65
N ILE A 118 -4.72 -4.84 0.17
CA ILE A 118 -3.29 -5.08 0.19
C ILE A 118 -2.73 -4.26 1.36
N SER A 119 -2.38 -4.93 2.47
CA SER A 119 -1.91 -4.25 3.67
C SER A 119 -0.41 -4.47 3.86
N LEU A 120 0.34 -3.37 3.90
CA LEU A 120 1.80 -3.36 4.01
C LEU A 120 2.19 -3.86 5.40
N GLY A 121 2.68 -5.10 5.43
CA GLY A 121 3.17 -5.73 6.63
C GLY A 121 2.25 -6.78 7.23
N THR A 122 1.04 -6.97 6.69
CA THR A 122 0.22 -8.11 7.09
C THR A 122 0.02 -9.10 5.95
N GLY A 123 -0.21 -8.68 4.70
CA GLY A 123 -0.60 -9.59 3.61
C GLY A 123 -1.63 -9.04 2.62
N MET A 124 -2.45 -9.93 2.07
CA MET A 124 -3.52 -9.60 1.12
C MET A 124 -4.82 -10.33 1.48
N TRP A 125 -5.95 -9.61 1.42
CA TRP A 125 -7.29 -10.11 1.77
C TRP A 125 -8.27 -9.85 0.65
N ILE A 126 -9.01 -10.87 0.25
CA ILE A 126 -9.99 -10.80 -0.84
C ILE A 126 -11.40 -10.94 -0.24
N ARG A 127 -12.32 -10.05 -0.63
CA ARG A 127 -13.70 -10.07 -0.16
C ARG A 127 -14.51 -11.14 -0.89
N THR A 128 -15.13 -12.04 -0.12
CA THR A 128 -16.12 -13.01 -0.57
C THR A 128 -17.45 -12.76 0.14
N ASP A 129 -18.50 -13.52 -0.19
CA ASP A 129 -19.79 -13.45 0.48
C ASP A 129 -19.71 -13.83 1.97
N GLU A 130 -18.68 -14.57 2.37
CA GLU A 130 -18.49 -15.03 3.74
C GLU A 130 -17.63 -14.05 4.57
N GLY A 131 -17.14 -12.95 3.99
CA GLY A 131 -16.19 -12.01 4.60
C GLY A 131 -14.85 -11.97 3.85
N TYR A 132 -13.80 -11.46 4.48
CA TYR A 132 -12.47 -11.48 3.88
C TYR A 132 -11.74 -12.78 4.16
N THR A 133 -11.11 -13.31 3.11
CA THR A 133 -10.23 -14.46 3.19
C THR A 133 -8.82 -14.07 2.76
N GLU A 134 -7.81 -14.53 3.52
CA GLU A 134 -6.41 -14.29 3.22
C GLU A 134 -5.99 -14.99 1.91
N ASP A 135 -5.26 -14.28 1.05
CA ASP A 135 -4.58 -14.88 -0.09
C ASP A 135 -3.38 -15.70 0.40
N LYS A 136 -3.62 -16.99 0.64
CA LYS A 136 -2.59 -17.94 1.09
C LYS A 136 -1.42 -18.09 0.11
N SER A 137 -1.63 -17.80 -1.17
CA SER A 137 -0.56 -17.86 -2.15
C SER A 137 0.38 -16.67 -2.03
N PHE A 138 -0.15 -15.48 -1.77
CA PHE A 138 0.65 -14.30 -1.43
C PHE A 138 1.32 -14.46 -0.07
N GLN A 139 0.59 -14.96 0.93
CA GLN A 139 1.13 -15.24 2.27
C GLN A 139 2.33 -16.19 2.25
N ALA A 140 2.30 -17.19 1.36
CA ALA A 140 3.43 -18.10 1.15
C ALA A 140 4.68 -17.39 0.57
N LEU A 141 4.49 -16.33 -0.24
CA LEU A 141 5.60 -15.51 -0.73
C LEU A 141 6.21 -14.67 0.40
N LEU A 142 5.38 -14.08 1.27
CA LEU A 142 5.83 -13.32 2.43
C LEU A 142 6.56 -14.19 3.45
N SER A 143 6.11 -15.43 3.62
CA SER A 143 6.65 -16.40 4.59
C SER A 143 7.75 -17.30 4.00
N LYS A 144 8.35 -16.93 2.85
CA LYS A 144 9.42 -17.72 2.22
C LYS A 144 10.62 -17.90 3.15
N ILE A 145 10.89 -16.91 3.99
CA ILE A 145 11.85 -16.99 5.09
C ILE A 145 11.08 -17.35 6.37
N PRO A 146 11.27 -18.56 6.93
CA PRO A 146 10.69 -18.92 8.23
C PRO A 146 11.17 -17.93 9.29
N GLN A 147 10.27 -17.48 10.17
CA GLN A 147 10.61 -16.56 11.27
C GLN A 147 11.27 -15.25 10.77
N TRP A 148 10.86 -14.77 9.58
CA TRP A 148 11.42 -13.57 8.94
C TRP A 148 11.54 -12.39 9.91
N ARG A 149 10.52 -12.16 10.75
CA ARG A 149 10.49 -11.04 11.69
C ARG A 149 11.55 -11.19 12.77
N GLU A 150 11.64 -12.35 13.40
CA GLU A 150 12.65 -12.65 14.42
C GLU A 150 14.06 -12.54 13.85
N SER A 151 14.30 -13.10 12.67
CA SER A 151 15.61 -13.03 12.00
C SER A 151 15.97 -11.61 11.55
N THR A 152 14.99 -10.78 11.19
CA THR A 152 15.24 -9.36 10.85
C THR A 152 15.56 -8.55 12.11
N LEU A 153 14.94 -8.85 13.25
CA LEU A 153 15.31 -8.23 14.52
C LEU A 153 16.72 -8.65 14.96
N GLU A 154 17.13 -9.89 14.73
CA GLU A 154 18.50 -10.36 14.95
C GLU A 154 19.50 -9.62 14.04
N LEU A 155 19.15 -9.41 12.76
CA LEU A 155 19.92 -8.57 11.84
C LEU A 155 20.09 -7.14 12.38
N LEU A 156 19.02 -6.52 12.89
CA LEU A 156 19.10 -5.17 13.47
C LEU A 156 19.98 -5.11 14.71
N GLN A 157 19.95 -6.14 15.56
CA GLN A 157 20.84 -6.24 16.71
C GLN A 157 22.31 -6.39 16.28
N TYR A 158 22.56 -7.17 15.23
CA TYR A 158 23.90 -7.41 14.71
C TYR A 158 24.54 -6.14 14.14
N ILE A 159 23.81 -5.39 13.31
CA ILE A 159 24.39 -4.23 12.61
C ILE A 159 24.74 -3.05 13.52
N ASP A 160 24.21 -2.98 14.74
CA ASP A 160 24.36 -1.78 15.57
C ASP A 160 24.73 -2.01 17.03
N GLN A 161 25.18 -3.22 17.40
CA GLN A 161 25.59 -3.55 18.77
C GLN A 161 24.58 -3.10 19.87
N GLY A 162 23.30 -2.91 19.52
CA GLY A 162 22.20 -2.58 20.43
C GLY A 162 21.49 -1.22 20.24
N ASP A 163 22.03 -0.25 19.49
CA ASP A 163 21.46 1.11 19.46
C ASP A 163 20.23 1.27 18.53
N VAL A 164 20.11 0.52 17.44
CA VAL A 164 19.02 0.65 16.45
C VAL A 164 17.69 0.21 17.05
N ILE A 165 17.74 -0.78 17.94
CA ILE A 165 16.55 -1.35 18.60
C ILE A 165 15.79 -0.29 19.42
N LYS A 166 16.48 0.75 19.92
CA LYS A 166 15.82 1.85 20.65
C LYS A 166 14.94 2.73 19.75
N TYR A 167 15.12 2.66 18.43
CA TYR A 167 14.33 3.39 17.43
C TYR A 167 13.18 2.57 16.85
N LEU A 168 12.94 1.35 17.33
CA LEU A 168 11.73 0.61 16.98
C LEU A 168 10.49 1.42 17.37
N ALA A 169 9.55 1.54 16.43
CA ALA A 169 8.30 2.22 16.68
C ALA A 169 7.49 1.51 17.79
N LYS A 170 6.58 2.24 18.44
CA LYS A 170 5.73 1.69 19.52
C LYS A 170 4.92 0.46 19.06
N VAL A 171 4.55 0.41 17.78
CA VAL A 171 3.82 -0.71 17.17
C VAL A 171 4.61 -2.01 17.14
N GLU A 172 5.93 -1.96 17.34
CA GLU A 172 6.77 -3.15 17.40
C GLU A 172 6.73 -3.83 18.79
N ASN A 173 6.17 -3.17 19.80
CA ASN A 173 6.03 -3.70 21.15
C ASN A 173 4.59 -4.16 21.40
N LYS A 174 4.38 -5.49 21.44
CA LYS A 174 3.07 -6.12 21.73
C LYS A 174 2.42 -5.60 23.01
N MET A 175 3.20 -5.32 24.06
CA MET A 175 2.68 -4.83 25.32
C MET A 175 1.96 -3.48 25.16
N MET A 176 2.42 -2.62 24.25
CA MET A 176 1.77 -1.32 24.00
C MET A 176 0.34 -1.48 23.48
N TYR A 177 0.06 -2.56 22.74
CA TYR A 177 -1.30 -2.88 22.30
C TYR A 177 -2.13 -3.40 23.48
N GLU A 178 -1.57 -4.32 24.28
CA GLU A 178 -2.22 -4.90 25.46
C GLU A 178 -2.55 -3.84 26.53
N THR A 179 -1.67 -2.84 26.71
CA THR A 179 -1.86 -1.70 27.62
C THR A 179 -2.65 -0.54 27.02
N ARG A 180 -3.15 -0.70 25.79
CA ARG A 180 -4.00 0.26 25.06
C ARG A 180 -3.34 1.62 24.78
N ASP A 181 -2.03 1.60 24.54
CA ASP A 181 -1.24 2.79 24.17
C ASP A 181 -1.14 2.98 22.65
N ILE A 182 -1.31 1.90 21.88
CA ILE A 182 -1.43 1.89 20.41
C ILE A 182 -2.75 1.27 19.96
N ASP A 183 -3.09 1.47 18.70
CA ASP A 183 -4.35 1.06 18.05
C ASP A 183 -4.31 -0.35 17.48
N VAL A 184 -3.20 -0.80 16.91
CA VAL A 184 -3.10 -2.10 16.25
C VAL A 184 -2.02 -3.00 16.85
N LEU A 185 -2.24 -4.31 16.74
CA LEU A 185 -1.21 -5.29 17.09
C LEU A 185 -0.07 -5.22 16.08
N THR A 186 1.13 -5.59 16.53
CA THR A 186 2.36 -5.72 15.72
C THR A 186 2.09 -6.40 14.36
N LEU A 187 2.80 -5.95 13.34
CA LEU A 187 2.65 -6.46 11.98
C LEU A 187 3.64 -7.61 11.71
N PRO A 188 3.19 -8.77 11.21
CA PRO A 188 4.05 -9.94 11.04
C PRO A 188 5.16 -9.75 9.99
N PHE A 189 4.94 -8.93 8.97
CA PHE A 189 5.83 -8.75 7.82
C PHE A 189 6.28 -7.29 7.63
N ARG A 190 6.23 -6.48 8.68
CA ARG A 190 6.78 -5.12 8.68
C ARG A 190 7.37 -4.81 10.05
N ILE A 191 8.61 -4.31 10.05
CA ILE A 191 9.24 -3.70 11.21
C ILE A 191 9.45 -2.22 10.89
N GLN A 192 8.97 -1.33 11.74
CA GLN A 192 9.11 0.10 11.60
C GLN A 192 10.20 0.67 12.52
N LEU A 193 11.07 1.49 11.94
CA LEU A 193 12.06 2.31 12.63
C LEU A 193 11.67 3.79 12.50
N ASP A 194 11.57 4.48 13.63
CA ASP A 194 11.37 5.93 13.70
C ASP A 194 12.70 6.59 14.09
N LEU A 195 13.42 7.07 13.08
CA LEU A 195 14.80 7.51 13.19
C LEU A 195 14.90 9.03 13.41
N PRO A 196 15.88 9.50 14.20
CA PRO A 196 16.07 10.92 14.52
C PRO A 196 16.65 11.73 13.35
N SER A 197 17.31 11.09 12.37
CA SER A 197 18.00 11.79 11.28
C SER A 197 18.12 10.95 10.01
N LEU A 198 18.40 11.63 8.90
CA LEU A 198 18.65 11.01 7.60
C LEU A 198 19.96 10.22 7.61
N GLU A 199 20.99 10.75 8.27
CA GLU A 199 22.33 10.15 8.34
C GLU A 199 22.27 8.76 8.98
N LEU A 200 21.59 8.63 10.11
CA LEU A 200 21.44 7.34 10.77
C LEU A 200 20.63 6.35 9.91
N LYS A 201 19.62 6.83 9.18
CA LYS A 201 18.87 5.98 8.26
C LYS A 201 19.77 5.42 7.15
N LEU A 202 20.57 6.28 6.53
CA LEU A 202 21.51 5.87 5.48
C LEU A 202 22.55 4.90 6.03
N GLU A 203 23.07 5.13 7.24
CA GLU A 203 24.01 4.23 7.90
C GLU A 203 23.40 2.84 8.16
N ILE A 204 22.14 2.76 8.61
CA ILE A 204 21.43 1.47 8.77
C ILE A 204 21.31 0.75 7.43
N VAL A 205 20.91 1.47 6.38
CA VAL A 205 20.77 0.92 5.02
C VAL A 205 22.12 0.37 4.52
N GLU A 206 23.19 1.15 4.65
CA GLU A 206 24.55 0.74 4.26
C GLU A 206 25.02 -0.50 5.02
N ARG A 207 24.77 -0.57 6.33
CA ARG A 207 25.16 -1.73 7.15
C ARG A 207 24.36 -2.99 6.79
N ILE A 208 23.06 -2.87 6.47
CA ILE A 208 22.27 -3.99 5.96
C ILE A 208 22.85 -4.50 4.64
N PHE A 209 23.19 -3.60 3.71
CA PHE A 209 23.84 -3.99 2.45
C PHE A 209 25.21 -4.65 2.68
N ALA A 210 26.03 -4.14 3.60
CA ALA A 210 27.30 -4.75 3.95
C ALA A 210 27.14 -6.19 4.48
N VAL A 211 26.07 -6.47 5.25
CA VAL A 211 25.74 -7.84 5.68
C VAL A 211 25.29 -8.70 4.50
N ALA A 212 24.47 -8.15 3.60
CA ALA A 212 24.01 -8.84 2.40
C ALA A 212 25.17 -9.29 1.49
N ASP A 213 26.25 -8.53 1.43
CA ASP A 213 27.46 -8.83 0.65
C ASP A 213 28.50 -9.69 1.40
N SER A 214 28.20 -10.08 2.65
CA SER A 214 29.10 -10.86 3.50
C SER A 214 28.85 -12.37 3.43
N PHE A 215 29.73 -13.14 4.07
CA PHE A 215 29.56 -14.58 4.35
C PHE A 215 28.89 -14.86 5.70
N HIS A 216 28.30 -13.84 6.35
CA HIS A 216 27.64 -14.00 7.65
C HIS A 216 26.36 -14.83 7.52
N ILE A 217 25.94 -15.52 8.58
CA ILE A 217 24.71 -16.33 8.59
C ILE A 217 23.44 -15.49 8.33
N LEU A 218 23.50 -14.19 8.59
CA LEU A 218 22.40 -13.24 8.36
C LEU A 218 22.39 -12.63 6.95
N ALA A 219 23.36 -12.97 6.09
CA ALA A 219 23.44 -12.42 4.74
C ALA A 219 22.19 -12.75 3.91
N ASP A 220 21.64 -13.96 4.05
CA ASP A 220 20.42 -14.35 3.34
C ASP A 220 19.19 -13.55 3.81
N ILE A 221 19.10 -13.22 5.09
CA ILE A 221 18.04 -12.35 5.61
C ILE A 221 18.20 -10.95 5.02
N ALA A 222 19.40 -10.37 5.09
CA ALA A 222 19.69 -9.04 4.57
C ALA A 222 19.38 -8.90 3.08
N ARG A 223 19.66 -9.93 2.25
CA ARG A 223 19.31 -9.96 0.82
C ARG A 223 17.81 -10.02 0.52
N ASN A 224 17.00 -10.45 1.49
CA ASN A 224 15.56 -10.66 1.31
C ASN A 224 14.72 -9.69 2.14
N VAL A 225 15.33 -8.67 2.74
CA VAL A 225 14.65 -7.53 3.34
C VAL A 225 14.59 -6.42 2.31
N ASP A 226 13.39 -5.93 2.03
CA ASP A 226 13.18 -4.66 1.34
C ASP A 226 13.06 -3.52 2.34
N MET A 227 13.50 -2.34 1.92
CA MET A 227 13.61 -1.14 2.73
C MET A 227 12.72 -0.05 2.12
N VAL A 228 11.54 0.15 2.71
CA VAL A 228 10.53 1.11 2.22
C VAL A 228 10.63 2.41 3.02
N ASP A 229 10.81 3.52 2.31
CA ASP A 229 11.00 4.84 2.90
C ASP A 229 9.68 5.62 3.02
N GLU A 230 9.27 5.90 4.26
CA GLU A 230 8.09 6.71 4.57
C GLU A 230 8.41 8.07 5.23
N SER A 231 9.66 8.52 5.06
CA SER A 231 10.19 9.75 5.66
C SER A 231 9.47 11.00 5.14
N ASN A 232 9.20 11.93 6.06
CA ASN A 232 8.78 13.28 5.74
C ASN A 232 9.83 14.28 6.26
N PRO A 233 10.89 14.58 5.47
CA PRO A 233 11.97 15.45 5.88
C PRO A 233 11.52 16.87 6.25
N LYS A 234 10.44 17.38 5.62
CA LYS A 234 9.87 18.69 5.95
C LYS A 234 9.42 18.78 7.41
N ASN A 235 9.02 17.66 8.00
CA ASN A 235 8.59 17.55 9.40
C ASN A 235 9.67 16.92 10.31
N GLY A 236 10.90 16.74 9.81
CA GLY A 236 11.97 16.07 10.56
C GLY A 236 11.66 14.60 10.91
N ARG A 237 10.76 13.95 10.16
CA ARG A 237 10.36 12.55 10.39
C ARG A 237 11.12 11.65 9.43
N TYR A 238 11.94 10.73 9.94
CA TYR A 238 12.63 9.74 9.13
C TYR A 238 12.13 8.35 9.51
N THR A 239 11.32 7.75 8.65
CA THR A 239 10.68 6.46 8.94
C THR A 239 11.14 5.45 7.90
N LEU A 240 11.63 4.31 8.36
CA LEU A 240 12.06 3.20 7.52
C LEU A 240 11.25 1.95 7.88
N TYR A 241 10.66 1.31 6.89
CA TYR A 241 10.04 0.00 7.04
C TYR A 241 10.97 -1.06 6.48
N LEU A 242 11.19 -2.11 7.26
CA LEU A 242 11.80 -3.35 6.80
C LEU A 242 10.67 -4.33 6.54
N MET A 243 10.67 -4.96 5.37
CA MET A 243 9.63 -5.88 4.93
C MET A 243 10.24 -7.05 4.14
N PRO A 244 9.59 -8.21 3.99
CA PRO A 244 10.05 -9.22 3.05
C PRO A 244 10.12 -8.66 1.62
N TYR A 245 11.07 -9.09 0.81
CA TYR A 245 11.23 -8.64 -0.58
C TYR A 245 9.97 -8.80 -1.46
N ALA A 246 9.06 -9.73 -1.11
CA ALA A 246 7.80 -9.93 -1.83
C ALA A 246 6.65 -8.99 -1.40
N ALA A 247 6.85 -8.22 -0.34
CA ALA A 247 5.83 -7.38 0.29
C ALA A 247 5.61 -5.96 -0.29
N PRO A 248 6.51 -5.36 -1.10
CA PRO A 248 6.27 -4.04 -1.66
C PRO A 248 4.98 -3.93 -2.47
N LYS A 249 4.41 -2.72 -2.56
CA LYS A 249 3.10 -2.46 -3.18
C LYS A 249 3.05 -2.94 -4.63
N GLU A 250 4.11 -2.68 -5.40
CA GLU A 250 4.23 -3.10 -6.80
C GLU A 250 4.20 -4.62 -6.97
N VAL A 251 4.86 -5.36 -6.08
CA VAL A 251 4.90 -6.84 -6.13
C VAL A 251 3.54 -7.41 -5.73
N SER A 252 2.96 -6.86 -4.67
CA SER A 252 1.63 -7.23 -4.17
C SER A 252 0.55 -7.00 -5.23
N LEU A 253 0.55 -5.84 -5.88
CA LEU A 253 -0.38 -5.50 -6.95
C LEU A 253 -0.22 -6.41 -8.16
N ASN A 254 1.03 -6.68 -8.57
CA ASN A 254 1.31 -7.64 -9.66
C ASN A 254 0.80 -9.05 -9.33
N HIS A 255 0.91 -9.48 -8.07
CA HIS A 255 0.37 -10.76 -7.62
C HIS A 255 -1.16 -10.79 -7.74
N LEU A 256 -1.83 -9.77 -7.21
CA LEU A 256 -3.30 -9.64 -7.26
C LEU A 256 -3.80 -9.70 -8.71
N LEU A 257 -3.23 -8.86 -9.58
CA LEU A 257 -3.64 -8.76 -10.98
C LEU A 257 -3.43 -10.07 -11.75
N LYS A 258 -2.32 -10.79 -11.51
CA LYS A 258 -2.08 -12.09 -12.14
C LYS A 258 -3.14 -13.12 -11.75
N ASN A 259 -3.53 -13.18 -10.48
CA ASN A 259 -4.57 -14.09 -10.01
C ASN A 259 -5.95 -13.71 -10.55
N ILE A 260 -6.27 -12.40 -10.60
CA ILE A 260 -7.49 -11.91 -11.24
C ILE A 260 -7.52 -12.32 -12.72
N SER A 261 -6.46 -12.05 -13.48
CA SER A 261 -6.38 -12.40 -14.91
C SER A 261 -6.54 -13.91 -15.14
N LEU A 262 -5.84 -14.73 -14.34
CA LEU A 262 -5.91 -16.18 -14.42
C LEU A 262 -7.34 -16.71 -14.20
N VAL A 263 -8.07 -16.18 -13.22
CA VAL A 263 -9.39 -16.70 -12.82
C VAL A 263 -10.54 -16.05 -13.60
N SER A 264 -10.39 -14.80 -14.00
CA SER A 264 -11.36 -14.10 -14.86
C SER A 264 -11.25 -14.49 -16.33
N GLU A 265 -10.12 -15.09 -16.73
CA GLU A 265 -9.74 -15.37 -18.13
C GLU A 265 -9.63 -14.10 -18.99
N ILE A 266 -9.47 -12.93 -18.35
CA ILE A 266 -9.24 -11.64 -19.01
C ILE A 266 -7.73 -11.38 -19.06
N PRO A 267 -7.13 -11.15 -20.24
CA PRO A 267 -5.73 -10.75 -20.34
C PRO A 267 -5.45 -9.45 -19.56
N LEU A 268 -4.27 -9.34 -18.94
CA LEU A 268 -3.89 -8.11 -18.22
C LEU A 268 -3.99 -6.85 -19.09
N SER A 269 -3.68 -6.96 -20.39
CA SER A 269 -3.76 -5.86 -21.37
C SER A 269 -5.16 -5.27 -21.55
N ASP A 270 -6.18 -6.05 -21.19
CA ASP A 270 -7.58 -5.66 -21.29
C ASP A 270 -8.13 -5.07 -19.98
N ILE A 271 -7.33 -5.10 -18.90
CA ILE A 271 -7.71 -4.53 -17.61
C ILE A 271 -7.26 -3.06 -17.59
N SER A 272 -8.23 -2.17 -17.33
CA SER A 272 -8.00 -0.76 -17.02
C SER A 272 -7.72 -0.61 -15.53
N LEU A 273 -6.66 0.13 -15.19
CA LEU A 273 -6.21 0.31 -13.82
C LEU A 273 -6.09 1.80 -13.50
N LEU A 274 -6.83 2.24 -12.49
CA LEU A 274 -6.67 3.56 -11.89
C LEU A 274 -5.99 3.39 -10.53
N LEU A 275 -4.86 4.05 -10.33
CA LEU A 275 -4.13 4.05 -9.07
C LEU A 275 -4.10 5.46 -8.50
N ALA A 276 -4.21 5.61 -7.19
CA ALA A 276 -3.91 6.89 -6.54
C ALA A 276 -3.15 6.70 -5.23
N GLY A 277 -2.21 7.62 -4.98
CA GLY A 277 -1.38 7.64 -3.79
C GLY A 277 -0.67 8.98 -3.60
N ASP A 278 -0.03 9.18 -2.45
CA ASP A 278 0.65 10.44 -2.10
C ASP A 278 2.12 10.23 -1.66
N THR A 279 2.57 8.98 -1.53
CA THR A 279 3.92 8.63 -1.08
C THR A 279 4.83 8.13 -2.22
N LEU A 280 6.14 7.98 -1.94
CA LEU A 280 7.09 7.42 -2.92
C LEU A 280 6.82 5.93 -3.16
N THR A 281 6.40 5.22 -2.12
CA THR A 281 5.94 3.83 -2.19
C THR A 281 4.76 3.69 -3.16
N ASP A 282 3.79 4.61 -3.08
CA ASP A 282 2.66 4.64 -4.02
C ASP A 282 3.08 5.01 -5.42
N PHE A 283 3.94 6.02 -5.55
CA PHE A 283 4.44 6.49 -6.83
C PHE A 283 5.15 5.36 -7.59
N LYS A 284 6.03 4.63 -6.90
CA LYS A 284 6.70 3.43 -7.44
C LYS A 284 5.65 2.39 -7.85
N ALA A 285 4.70 2.04 -6.98
CA ALA A 285 3.65 1.09 -7.31
C ALA A 285 2.76 1.52 -8.48
N GLY A 286 2.48 2.82 -8.62
CA GLY A 286 1.72 3.38 -9.75
C GLY A 286 2.45 3.24 -11.08
N CYS A 287 3.78 3.41 -11.06
CA CYS A 287 4.64 3.36 -12.25
C CYS A 287 4.99 1.94 -12.68
N ILE A 288 5.35 1.05 -11.75
CA ILE A 288 5.87 -0.30 -12.07
C ILE A 288 4.97 -1.45 -11.57
N GLY A 289 3.89 -1.13 -10.89
CA GLY A 289 2.86 -2.10 -10.49
C GLY A 289 1.83 -2.32 -11.60
N GLY A 290 1.53 -3.57 -11.90
CA GLY A 290 0.52 -3.95 -12.89
C GLY A 290 0.91 -3.68 -14.34
N VAL A 291 2.20 -3.59 -14.67
CA VAL A 291 2.76 -3.07 -15.94
C VAL A 291 2.17 -3.60 -17.25
N ASP A 292 1.53 -4.77 -17.23
CA ASP A 292 0.84 -5.34 -18.40
C ASP A 292 -0.61 -4.83 -18.58
N THR A 293 -1.06 -3.87 -17.76
CA THR A 293 -2.40 -3.24 -17.79
C THR A 293 -2.39 -1.85 -18.43
N GLN A 294 -3.57 -1.35 -18.81
CA GLN A 294 -3.75 0.05 -19.19
C GLN A 294 -3.91 0.91 -17.94
N GLY A 295 -2.81 1.49 -17.48
CA GLY A 295 -2.72 2.14 -16.16
C GLY A 295 -2.67 3.66 -16.20
N THR A 296 -3.44 4.30 -15.32
CA THR A 296 -3.19 5.68 -14.89
C THR A 296 -2.87 5.70 -13.40
N PHE A 297 -1.80 6.40 -13.03
CA PHE A 297 -1.48 6.71 -11.65
C PHE A 297 -1.70 8.21 -11.38
N ILE A 298 -2.41 8.52 -10.30
CA ILE A 298 -2.63 9.87 -9.79
C ILE A 298 -1.78 10.04 -8.54
N LEU A 299 -0.78 10.91 -8.62
CA LEU A 299 -0.14 11.47 -7.44
C LEU A 299 -1.08 12.53 -6.87
N ALA A 300 -1.76 12.21 -5.77
CA ALA A 300 -2.79 13.07 -5.19
C ALA A 300 -2.23 14.45 -4.79
N GLY A 301 -3.06 15.49 -4.93
CA GLY A 301 -2.69 16.86 -4.56
C GLY A 301 -2.35 16.97 -3.07
N GLY A 302 -1.40 17.84 -2.73
CA GLY A 302 -0.80 17.92 -1.40
C GLY A 302 0.30 16.89 -1.13
N SER A 303 0.62 16.01 -2.09
CA SER A 303 1.72 15.06 -1.96
C SER A 303 3.05 15.79 -1.75
N ARG A 304 3.87 15.25 -0.84
CA ARG A 304 5.26 15.70 -0.63
C ARG A 304 6.14 15.56 -1.88
N LEU A 305 5.75 14.73 -2.84
CA LEU A 305 6.48 14.45 -4.06
C LEU A 305 6.19 15.45 -5.19
N ALA A 306 5.12 16.24 -5.12
CA ALA A 306 4.79 17.18 -6.18
C ALA A 306 5.92 18.20 -6.45
N ALA A 307 6.67 18.57 -5.40
CA ALA A 307 7.84 19.43 -5.52
C ALA A 307 8.98 18.83 -6.37
N LEU A 308 9.00 17.51 -6.60
CA LEU A 308 9.99 16.88 -7.49
C LEU A 308 9.78 17.26 -8.96
N PHE A 309 8.62 17.83 -9.28
CA PHE A 309 8.19 18.18 -10.63
C PHE A 309 8.25 19.70 -10.90
N ASP A 310 8.97 20.46 -10.06
CA ASP A 310 9.14 21.92 -10.20
C ASP A 310 10.24 22.34 -11.20
N GLY A 311 10.76 21.39 -11.97
CA GLY A 311 11.84 21.59 -12.95
C GLY A 311 13.25 21.34 -12.41
N SER A 312 13.42 21.04 -11.11
CA SER A 312 14.74 20.72 -10.52
C SER A 312 15.18 19.26 -10.67
N TYR A 313 14.25 18.33 -10.96
CA TYR A 313 14.46 16.87 -11.13
C TYR A 313 15.55 16.28 -10.24
N PRO A 314 15.39 16.32 -8.90
CA PRO A 314 16.44 15.89 -7.99
C PRO A 314 16.71 14.39 -8.12
N MET A 315 17.98 13.99 -8.03
CA MET A 315 18.38 12.58 -8.14
C MET A 315 18.01 11.74 -6.91
N TYR A 316 17.67 12.37 -5.78
CA TYR A 316 17.37 11.68 -4.53
C TYR A 316 16.17 12.30 -3.82
N PHE A 317 15.35 11.45 -3.21
CA PHE A 317 14.32 11.86 -2.25
C PHE A 317 14.49 11.07 -0.95
N ALA A 318 14.73 11.79 0.15
CA ALA A 318 14.97 11.20 1.46
C ALA A 318 16.06 10.11 1.48
N GLY A 319 17.04 10.14 0.57
CA GLY A 319 18.09 9.12 0.48
C GLY A 319 17.79 7.97 -0.48
N VAL A 320 16.60 7.93 -1.09
CA VAL A 320 16.25 6.99 -2.15
C VAL A 320 16.60 7.61 -3.51
N SER A 321 17.29 6.86 -4.38
CA SER A 321 17.58 7.29 -5.75
C SER A 321 16.30 7.38 -6.58
N LEU A 322 16.20 8.44 -7.39
CA LEU A 322 15.13 8.70 -8.35
C LEU A 322 15.61 8.57 -9.81
N GLU A 323 16.81 8.04 -10.05
CA GLU A 323 17.37 7.87 -11.40
C GLU A 323 16.41 7.08 -12.31
N TRP A 324 15.92 5.93 -11.83
CA TRP A 324 14.96 5.08 -12.54
C TRP A 324 13.69 5.83 -12.99
N LEU A 325 13.27 6.83 -12.20
CA LEU A 325 12.09 7.63 -12.48
C LEU A 325 12.36 8.57 -13.66
N TRP A 326 13.43 9.36 -13.58
CA TRP A 326 13.72 10.38 -14.58
C TRP A 326 14.15 9.80 -15.93
N GLU A 327 14.80 8.63 -15.91
CA GLU A 327 15.13 7.90 -17.14
C GLU A 327 13.87 7.47 -17.91
N SER A 328 12.80 7.16 -17.19
CA SER A 328 11.59 6.51 -17.72
C SER A 328 10.41 7.48 -17.93
N LEU A 329 10.45 8.66 -17.33
CA LEU A 329 9.35 9.62 -17.34
C LEU A 329 9.52 10.69 -18.43
N ARG A 330 8.44 11.00 -19.16
CA ARG A 330 8.41 12.04 -20.20
C ARG A 330 7.20 12.93 -20.01
N GLU A 331 7.38 14.24 -20.15
CA GLU A 331 6.27 15.18 -20.16
C GLU A 331 5.37 14.99 -21.39
N THR A 332 4.07 15.21 -21.20
CA THR A 332 3.12 15.32 -22.31
C THR A 332 2.83 16.79 -22.62
N GLU A 333 2.02 17.05 -23.65
CA GLU A 333 1.55 18.40 -23.96
C GLU A 333 0.60 18.97 -22.90
N LYS A 334 -0.02 18.11 -22.07
CA LYS A 334 -0.95 18.53 -21.02
C LYS A 334 -0.19 18.77 -19.70
N PRO A 335 -0.28 19.96 -19.09
CA PRO A 335 0.39 20.26 -17.83
C PRO A 335 0.03 19.26 -16.72
N GLY A 336 1.03 18.76 -16.02
CA GLY A 336 0.86 17.79 -14.93
C GLY A 336 0.64 16.35 -15.39
N TYR A 337 0.68 16.09 -16.70
CA TYR A 337 0.57 14.74 -17.27
C TYR A 337 1.91 14.30 -17.84
N TYR A 338 2.28 13.08 -17.48
CA TYR A 338 3.53 12.45 -17.86
C TYR A 338 3.26 11.04 -18.40
N LEU A 339 4.13 10.57 -19.29
CA LEU A 339 4.18 9.19 -19.73
C LEU A 339 5.37 8.50 -19.09
N PHE A 340 5.09 7.47 -18.31
CA PHE A 340 6.10 6.59 -17.74
C PHE A 340 6.26 5.34 -18.62
N HIS A 341 7.48 5.03 -19.04
CA HIS A 341 7.81 3.87 -19.86
C HIS A 341 8.75 2.93 -19.12
N GLU A 342 8.30 1.69 -18.87
CA GLU A 342 9.16 0.64 -18.32
C GLU A 342 9.54 -0.36 -19.41
N ASN A 343 10.76 -0.23 -19.95
CA ASN A 343 11.27 -1.13 -21.00
C ASN A 343 10.25 -1.33 -22.15
N ASP A 344 9.92 -2.58 -22.49
CA ASP A 344 9.00 -2.95 -23.57
C ASP A 344 7.52 -3.02 -23.12
N LYS A 345 7.16 -2.42 -21.97
CA LYS A 345 5.79 -2.44 -21.44
C LYS A 345 4.94 -1.29 -21.97
N PRO A 346 3.59 -1.44 -21.98
CA PRO A 346 2.69 -0.34 -22.28
C PRO A 346 2.99 0.88 -21.40
N PRO A 347 2.99 2.10 -21.98
CA PRO A 347 3.22 3.31 -21.20
C PRO A 347 2.08 3.55 -20.22
N ARG A 348 2.43 4.18 -19.09
CA ARG A 348 1.46 4.62 -18.08
C ARG A 348 1.31 6.12 -18.09
N ILE A 349 0.08 6.57 -17.86
CA ILE A 349 -0.18 7.97 -17.59
C ILE A 349 0.10 8.21 -16.11
N VAL A 350 0.96 9.17 -15.81
CA VAL A 350 1.20 9.68 -14.47
C VAL A 350 0.65 11.09 -14.40
N VAL A 351 -0.26 11.33 -13.46
CA VAL A 351 -0.91 12.62 -13.24
C VAL A 351 -0.42 13.18 -11.93
N VAL A 352 0.24 14.34 -11.97
CA VAL A 352 0.69 15.08 -10.79
C VAL A 352 -0.40 16.07 -10.40
N GLY A 353 -1.14 15.76 -9.35
CA GLY A 353 -2.34 16.47 -8.93
C GLY A 353 -2.15 17.97 -8.74
N ASP A 354 -1.09 18.38 -8.05
CA ASP A 354 -0.81 19.80 -7.76
C ASP A 354 -0.55 20.63 -9.03
N ILE A 355 -0.19 19.98 -10.14
CA ILE A 355 0.04 20.64 -11.44
C ILE A 355 -1.20 20.53 -12.33
N ALA A 356 -1.80 19.33 -12.42
CA ALA A 356 -2.95 19.06 -13.28
C ALA A 356 -4.26 19.70 -12.77
N TYR A 357 -4.45 19.72 -11.44
CA TYR A 357 -5.65 20.21 -10.77
C TYR A 357 -5.27 21.11 -9.57
N PRO A 358 -4.79 22.34 -9.82
CA PRO A 358 -4.30 23.22 -8.76
C PRO A 358 -5.36 23.49 -7.69
N ASN A 359 -4.93 23.55 -6.43
CA ASN A 359 -5.75 23.76 -5.23
C ASN A 359 -6.67 22.59 -4.84
N THR A 360 -6.53 21.43 -5.47
CA THR A 360 -7.17 20.20 -4.99
C THR A 360 -6.23 19.43 -4.08
N ILE A 361 -6.76 18.73 -3.07
CA ILE A 361 -5.97 17.87 -2.17
C ILE A 361 -6.60 16.50 -2.02
N GLY A 362 -5.76 15.46 -1.91
CA GLY A 362 -6.18 14.09 -1.66
C GLY A 362 -7.31 13.61 -2.59
N PRO A 363 -8.51 13.29 -2.08
CA PRO A 363 -9.62 12.76 -2.86
C PRO A 363 -10.19 13.78 -3.88
N GLU A 364 -10.01 15.08 -3.67
CA GLU A 364 -10.51 16.11 -4.59
C GLU A 364 -9.79 16.02 -5.95
N THR A 365 -8.47 15.78 -5.93
CA THR A 365 -7.68 15.57 -7.14
C THR A 365 -8.16 14.35 -7.93
N ILE A 366 -8.43 13.26 -7.22
CA ILE A 366 -8.93 12.01 -7.81
C ILE A 366 -10.31 12.25 -8.43
N LEU A 367 -11.17 12.99 -7.74
CA LEU A 367 -12.51 13.32 -8.21
C LEU A 367 -12.48 14.18 -9.47
N GLU A 368 -11.64 15.22 -9.52
CA GLU A 368 -11.51 16.07 -10.72
C GLU A 368 -11.01 15.26 -11.92
N TYR A 369 -10.03 14.38 -11.72
CA TYR A 369 -9.60 13.45 -12.76
C TYR A 369 -10.75 12.56 -13.25
N MET A 370 -11.51 11.96 -12.32
CA MET A 370 -12.64 11.10 -12.67
C MET A 370 -13.72 11.84 -13.45
N LYS A 371 -14.04 13.09 -13.07
CA LYS A 371 -15.01 13.93 -13.80
C LYS A 371 -14.53 14.25 -15.22
N GLU A 372 -13.26 14.60 -15.38
CA GLU A 372 -12.70 14.94 -16.69
C GLU A 372 -12.75 13.73 -17.65
N HIS A 373 -12.56 12.52 -17.14
CA HIS A 373 -12.50 11.29 -17.95
C HIS A 373 -13.81 10.50 -17.94
N SER A 374 -14.92 11.16 -17.59
CA SER A 374 -16.28 10.58 -17.54
C SER A 374 -16.39 9.28 -16.74
N PHE A 375 -15.59 9.15 -15.68
CA PHE A 375 -15.60 7.99 -14.79
C PHE A 375 -16.90 7.96 -14.00
N GLY A 376 -17.85 7.11 -14.42
CA GLY A 376 -19.10 6.85 -13.72
C GLY A 376 -20.22 7.85 -13.99
N ASP A 377 -20.08 8.64 -15.06
CA ASP A 377 -21.15 9.49 -15.57
C ASP A 377 -22.02 8.65 -16.54
N PHE A 378 -23.14 8.14 -16.04
CA PHE A 378 -24.26 7.68 -16.85
C PHE A 378 -25.48 8.51 -16.43
N GLU A 379 -26.14 9.13 -17.41
CA GLU A 379 -27.43 9.82 -17.23
C GLU A 379 -28.51 8.89 -16.66
#